data_AF-A0A945QQ70-F1
#
_entry.id   AF-A0A945QQ70-F1
#
_cell.length_a   1.000
_cell.length_b   1.000
_cell.length_c   1.000
_cell.angle_alpha   90.00
_cell.angle_beta   90.00
_cell.angle_gamma   90.00
#
_symmetry.space_group_name_H-M   'P 1'
#
loop_
_entity.id
_entity.type
_entity.pdbx_description
1 polymer ?
#
loop_
_entity_poly.entity_id
_entity_poly.type
_entity_poly.pdbx_seq_one_letter_code
_entity_poly.pdbx_strand_id
1 'polypeptide(L)'
;FTPTKGHEQKDTPGFTPTKGHEQKDTPGFTPTKGHEQKDTPGFEAPEVEEKDTPGFEAPEVEAKESKIGKRKKGEVRGEKGKREALERMAKAKEELERRKKRKKPELQVKEEDKDSEAEEINTADLLAKITYQVSLDDLESKLGIQVVPEDRMKLDLQLAKKMHEPAIRALIEGAEKEGVTLAILPRLPRCIRAGQLFKVTGANMVRSYPQFFDNVQQVVLKLRTESFFLQESPELDWAIFSCEVLPDSRNKNYVQQKQVLKQHAQRYQSNELRVRRRNLIETIYDLIIIKLVHDQNLLSETVDLTESKIGRQNLAFINFGEDGIRISDIARQQTHAQLGVCPSW
;
A
#
# COMPACT_ATOMS: atom_id res chain seq x y z
N PHE A 1 50.77 -18.59 -21.87
CA PHE A 1 52.22 -18.31 -21.82
C PHE A 1 52.48 -17.15 -22.77
N THR A 2 52.96 -15.97 -22.39
CA THR A 2 53.82 -15.53 -21.27
C THR A 2 53.22 -14.33 -20.49
N PRO A 3 53.51 -14.21 -19.18
CA PRO A 3 52.96 -13.18 -18.29
C PRO A 3 53.90 -11.95 -18.13
N THR A 4 53.33 -10.76 -17.94
CA THR A 4 54.09 -9.57 -17.51
C THR A 4 54.07 -9.40 -16.00
N LYS A 5 55.29 -9.42 -15.42
CA LYS A 5 55.70 -8.85 -14.11
C LYS A 5 54.98 -7.52 -13.87
N GLY A 6 54.47 -7.21 -12.68
CA GLY A 6 55.14 -7.27 -11.38
C GLY A 6 55.41 -5.82 -10.96
N HIS A 7 54.58 -5.28 -10.07
CA HIS A 7 54.92 -4.06 -9.34
C HIS A 7 54.54 -4.19 -7.87
N GLU A 8 55.48 -3.73 -7.07
CA GLU A 8 55.74 -4.05 -5.69
C GLU A 8 54.83 -3.30 -4.72
N GLN A 9 54.51 -3.99 -3.61
CA GLN A 9 54.09 -3.36 -2.37
C GLN A 9 55.09 -2.28 -1.96
N LYS A 10 54.57 -1.08 -1.66
CA LYS A 10 55.23 -0.14 -0.75
C LYS A 10 54.47 -0.13 0.57
N ASP A 11 55.13 -0.69 1.58
CA ASP A 11 54.79 -0.53 2.98
C ASP A 11 54.87 0.95 3.37
N THR A 12 53.80 1.47 3.96
CA THR A 12 53.82 2.69 4.78
C THR A 12 53.69 2.30 6.25
N PRO A 13 54.57 2.80 7.13
CA PRO A 13 54.68 2.34 8.51
C PRO A 13 53.63 2.95 9.45
N GLY A 14 53.13 2.11 10.35
CA GLY A 14 52.91 2.45 11.77
C GLY A 14 51.78 3.39 12.12
N PHE A 15 50.65 2.82 12.57
CA PHE A 15 49.82 3.46 13.59
C PHE A 15 49.52 2.45 14.69
N THR A 16 50.17 2.60 15.83
CA THR A 16 49.88 1.86 17.05
C THR A 16 48.66 2.47 17.75
N PRO A 17 47.78 1.64 18.35
CA PRO A 17 46.62 2.13 19.08
C PRO A 17 47.01 2.65 20.46
N THR A 18 46.65 3.89 20.79
CA THR A 18 46.77 4.41 22.16
C THR A 18 45.65 3.85 23.04
N LYS A 19 46.08 3.20 24.12
CA LYS A 19 45.28 2.59 25.18
C LYS A 19 45.13 3.61 26.32
N GLY A 20 43.92 3.71 26.88
CA GLY A 20 43.69 4.12 28.27
C GLY A 20 43.36 5.58 28.52
N HIS A 21 42.08 5.86 28.77
CA HIS A 21 41.71 6.74 29.87
C HIS A 21 40.38 6.26 30.47
N GLU A 22 40.49 5.50 31.56
CA GLU A 22 39.48 5.47 32.60
C GLU A 22 39.57 6.78 33.38
N GLN A 23 38.43 7.43 33.63
CA GLN A 23 38.29 8.30 34.80
C GLN A 23 36.82 8.48 35.22
N LYS A 24 36.50 7.73 36.28
CA LYS A 24 35.80 8.12 37.51
C LYS A 24 34.39 8.72 37.47
N ASP A 25 33.53 7.98 38.16
CA ASP A 25 32.29 8.39 38.81
C ASP A 25 32.36 9.76 39.49
N THR A 26 31.28 10.54 39.32
CA THR A 26 30.82 11.52 40.29
C THR A 26 29.27 11.58 40.29
N PRO A 27 28.67 11.97 41.43
CA PRO A 27 27.42 11.39 41.93
C PRO A 27 26.15 12.19 41.59
N GLY A 28 25.02 11.47 41.64
CA GLY A 28 23.75 11.95 42.21
C GLY A 28 23.09 13.16 41.56
N PHE A 29 22.04 12.92 40.78
CA PHE A 29 20.99 13.90 40.58
C PHE A 29 19.65 13.32 41.05
N THR A 30 19.13 13.90 42.12
CA THR A 30 17.80 13.66 42.67
C THR A 30 16.73 14.34 41.79
N PRO A 31 15.50 13.79 41.71
CA PRO A 31 14.42 14.38 40.94
C PRO A 31 13.82 15.58 41.70
N THR A 32 13.82 16.76 41.08
CA THR A 32 13.09 17.92 41.59
C THR A 32 11.61 17.81 41.24
N LYS A 33 10.79 17.86 42.28
CA LYS A 33 9.32 17.94 42.25
C LYS A 33 8.92 19.41 42.43
N GLY A 34 7.97 19.87 41.62
CA GLY A 34 7.13 21.04 41.93
C GLY A 34 7.33 22.25 41.03
N HIS A 35 6.40 22.45 40.09
CA HIS A 35 5.61 23.68 40.03
C HIS A 35 4.30 23.43 39.28
N GLU A 36 3.20 23.78 39.95
CA GLU A 36 1.83 23.81 39.46
C GLU A 36 1.53 25.09 38.65
N GLN A 37 0.36 25.07 38.01
CA GLN A 37 -0.43 26.15 37.38
C GLN A 37 -0.08 26.46 35.92
N LYS A 38 -1.04 26.59 34.99
CA LYS A 38 -2.48 26.91 35.10
C LYS A 38 -3.20 26.49 33.81
N ASP A 39 -4.46 26.11 33.95
CA ASP A 39 -5.42 25.89 32.87
C ASP A 39 -5.51 27.09 31.91
N THR A 40 -5.51 26.80 30.61
CA THR A 40 -5.81 27.78 29.56
C THR A 40 -7.21 27.50 28.99
N PRO A 41 -8.05 28.53 28.78
CA PRO A 41 -9.48 28.36 28.51
C PRO A 41 -9.78 27.99 27.05
N GLY A 42 -10.96 27.39 26.87
CA GLY A 42 -11.52 26.95 25.59
C GLY A 42 -11.68 28.06 24.55
N PHE A 43 -11.56 27.65 23.30
CA PHE A 43 -11.76 28.49 22.13
C PHE A 43 -13.24 28.44 21.72
N GLU A 44 -13.95 29.55 21.88
CA GLU A 44 -15.26 29.80 21.29
C GLU A 44 -15.10 30.30 19.84
N ALA A 45 -16.01 29.86 18.96
CA ALA A 45 -16.07 30.25 17.55
C ALA A 45 -16.70 31.65 17.40
N PRO A 46 -16.26 32.48 16.44
CA PRO A 46 -16.80 33.81 16.27
C PRO A 46 -18.15 33.79 15.53
N GLU A 47 -19.09 34.57 16.06
CA GLU A 47 -20.34 34.99 15.43
C GLU A 47 -20.07 35.74 14.12
N VAL A 48 -20.88 35.48 13.09
CA VAL A 48 -20.91 36.27 11.85
C VAL A 48 -22.32 36.82 11.67
N GLU A 49 -22.40 38.15 11.64
CA GLU A 49 -23.61 38.94 11.42
C GLU A 49 -24.23 38.74 10.03
N GLU A 50 -25.55 38.88 10.02
CA GLU A 50 -26.46 38.89 8.86
C GLU A 50 -26.16 40.00 7.85
N LYS A 51 -26.21 39.66 6.56
CA LYS A 51 -26.62 40.59 5.49
C LYS A 51 -27.49 39.88 4.45
N ASP A 52 -28.63 40.51 4.19
CA ASP A 52 -29.64 40.22 3.17
C ASP A 52 -29.10 40.04 1.74
N THR A 53 -29.68 39.10 0.99
CA THR A 53 -30.14 39.24 -0.42
C THR A 53 -30.86 37.95 -0.92
N PRO A 54 -31.65 37.96 -2.02
CA PRO A 54 -33.06 37.57 -1.98
C PRO A 54 -33.45 36.27 -2.71
N GLY A 55 -34.55 35.67 -2.22
CA GLY A 55 -35.67 35.12 -3.01
C GLY A 55 -35.41 34.00 -4.02
N PHE A 56 -35.79 32.77 -3.65
CA PHE A 56 -36.36 31.80 -4.60
C PHE A 56 -37.28 30.80 -3.89
N GLU A 57 -38.54 30.76 -4.33
CA GLU A 57 -39.61 29.91 -3.82
C GLU A 57 -39.44 28.44 -4.24
N ALA A 58 -39.87 27.51 -3.37
CA ALA A 58 -40.11 26.10 -3.70
C ALA A 58 -41.57 25.73 -3.35
N PRO A 59 -42.28 24.94 -4.17
CA PRO A 59 -43.72 24.74 -4.02
C PRO A 59 -44.06 23.58 -3.07
N GLU A 60 -45.11 23.78 -2.27
CA GLU A 60 -45.82 22.74 -1.52
C GLU A 60 -46.57 21.79 -2.45
N VAL A 61 -46.51 20.48 -2.14
CA VAL A 61 -47.25 19.43 -2.85
C VAL A 61 -48.37 18.94 -1.94
N GLU A 62 -49.61 19.32 -2.26
CA GLU A 62 -50.83 18.82 -1.62
C GLU A 62 -51.12 17.35 -2.00
N ALA A 63 -51.38 16.52 -0.98
CA ALA A 63 -51.94 15.18 -1.14
C ALA A 63 -53.46 15.26 -1.32
N LYS A 64 -54.01 14.61 -2.35
CA LYS A 64 -55.46 14.38 -2.51
C LYS A 64 -55.83 12.91 -2.48
N GLU A 65 -56.82 12.62 -1.62
CA GLU A 65 -57.49 11.36 -1.38
C GLU A 65 -58.22 10.79 -2.61
N SER A 66 -58.35 9.46 -2.68
CA SER A 66 -59.23 8.77 -3.62
C SER A 66 -60.28 7.93 -2.89
N LYS A 67 -61.55 8.10 -3.30
CA LYS A 67 -62.76 7.45 -2.77
C LYS A 67 -62.99 6.09 -3.43
N ILE A 68 -63.25 5.04 -2.64
CA ILE A 68 -63.90 3.81 -3.14
C ILE A 68 -65.02 3.34 -2.19
N GLY A 69 -66.26 3.43 -2.69
CA GLY A 69 -67.25 2.34 -2.76
C GLY A 69 -67.81 1.68 -1.49
N LYS A 70 -69.00 2.12 -1.06
CA LYS A 70 -69.90 1.36 -0.17
C LYS A 70 -70.44 0.09 -0.86
N ARG A 71 -70.41 -1.07 -0.18
CA ARG A 71 -71.32 -2.22 -0.41
C ARG A 71 -72.00 -2.65 0.89
N LYS A 72 -73.30 -2.97 0.78
CA LYS A 72 -74.25 -3.31 1.85
C LYS A 72 -74.08 -4.75 2.39
N LYS A 73 -74.32 -4.86 3.70
CA LYS A 73 -74.82 -5.97 4.56
C LYS A 73 -74.92 -7.39 3.98
N GLY A 74 -74.43 -8.37 4.75
CA GLY A 74 -74.77 -9.80 4.66
C GLY A 74 -74.36 -10.53 5.94
N GLU A 75 -75.31 -11.21 6.58
CA GLU A 75 -75.28 -11.74 7.95
C GLU A 75 -74.25 -12.83 8.28
N VAL A 76 -73.75 -12.74 9.51
CA VAL A 76 -73.54 -13.79 10.53
C VAL A 76 -73.26 -15.21 10.03
N ARG A 77 -71.96 -15.53 9.89
CA ARG A 77 -71.42 -16.87 10.15
C ARG A 77 -70.87 -16.88 11.57
N GLY A 78 -71.47 -17.69 12.44
CA GLY A 78 -71.30 -17.65 13.90
C GLY A 78 -69.85 -17.65 14.39
N GLU A 79 -69.64 -17.00 15.54
CA GLU A 79 -68.32 -16.73 16.16
C GLU A 79 -67.42 -17.96 16.28
N LYS A 80 -67.99 -19.17 16.38
CA LYS A 80 -67.26 -20.44 16.49
C LYS A 80 -66.46 -20.77 15.21
N GLY A 81 -67.06 -20.59 14.04
CA GLY A 81 -66.39 -20.83 12.76
C GLY A 81 -65.34 -19.77 12.41
N LYS A 82 -65.53 -18.53 12.89
CA LYS A 82 -64.51 -17.47 12.79
C LYS A 82 -63.30 -17.79 13.66
N ARG A 83 -63.51 -18.26 14.90
CA ARG A 83 -62.42 -18.65 15.81
C ARG A 83 -61.57 -19.80 15.25
N GLU A 84 -62.20 -20.86 14.74
CA GLU A 84 -61.47 -21.98 14.13
C GLU A 84 -60.72 -21.59 12.85
N ALA A 85 -61.32 -20.73 12.01
CA ALA A 85 -60.65 -20.20 10.83
C ALA A 85 -59.44 -19.33 11.20
N LEU A 86 -59.57 -18.46 12.22
CA LEU A 86 -58.49 -17.65 12.76
C LEU A 86 -57.36 -18.51 13.35
N GLU A 87 -57.70 -19.58 14.06
CA GLU A 87 -56.69 -20.47 14.65
C GLU A 87 -55.91 -21.26 13.59
N ARG A 88 -56.59 -21.75 12.54
CA ARG A 88 -55.92 -22.39 11.39
C ARG A 88 -55.05 -21.42 10.62
N MET A 89 -55.49 -20.17 10.46
CA MET A 89 -54.69 -19.13 9.81
C MET A 89 -53.46 -18.75 10.66
N ALA A 90 -53.60 -18.70 11.99
CA ALA A 90 -52.51 -18.45 12.91
C ALA A 90 -51.46 -19.56 12.85
N LYS A 91 -51.89 -20.84 12.92
CA LYS A 91 -51.00 -22.00 12.80
C LYS A 91 -50.31 -22.07 11.43
N ALA A 92 -51.04 -21.77 10.34
CA ALA A 92 -50.45 -21.72 9.01
C ALA A 92 -49.43 -20.58 8.85
N LYS A 93 -49.70 -19.42 9.47
CA LYS A 93 -48.76 -18.28 9.49
C LYS A 93 -47.51 -18.59 10.30
N GLU A 94 -47.66 -19.25 11.45
CA GLU A 94 -46.54 -19.68 12.30
C GLU A 94 -45.67 -20.75 11.60
N GLU A 95 -46.27 -21.74 10.95
CA GLU A 95 -45.60 -22.76 10.14
C GLU A 95 -44.84 -22.11 8.96
N LEU A 96 -45.44 -21.12 8.30
CA LEU A 96 -44.81 -20.38 7.20
C LEU A 96 -43.61 -19.56 7.70
N GLU A 97 -43.73 -18.87 8.82
CA GLU A 97 -42.63 -18.13 9.45
C GLU A 97 -41.49 -19.07 9.88
N ARG A 98 -41.82 -20.26 10.40
CA ARG A 98 -40.80 -21.27 10.75
C ARG A 98 -40.09 -21.82 9.52
N ARG A 99 -40.80 -22.03 8.41
CA ARG A 99 -40.21 -22.43 7.11
C ARG A 99 -39.35 -21.32 6.50
N LYS A 100 -39.78 -20.06 6.59
CA LYS A 100 -38.99 -18.89 6.16
C LYS A 100 -37.71 -18.73 6.99
N LYS A 101 -37.78 -18.92 8.32
CA LYS A 101 -36.62 -18.88 9.21
C LYS A 101 -35.63 -20.03 8.99
N ARG A 102 -36.06 -21.19 8.51
CA ARG A 102 -35.17 -22.30 8.13
C ARG A 102 -34.54 -22.10 6.74
N LYS A 103 -35.31 -21.58 5.78
CA LYS A 103 -34.82 -21.32 4.42
C LYS A 103 -33.91 -20.09 4.32
N LYS A 104 -34.12 -19.05 5.13
CA LYS A 104 -33.27 -17.84 5.13
C LYS A 104 -31.79 -18.13 5.36
N PRO A 105 -31.37 -18.84 6.43
CA PRO A 105 -29.96 -19.14 6.64
C PRO A 105 -29.41 -20.10 5.60
N GLU A 106 -30.17 -21.09 5.12
CA GLU A 106 -29.69 -22.00 4.06
C GLU A 106 -29.55 -21.34 2.68
N LEU A 107 -30.39 -20.35 2.36
CA LEU A 107 -30.27 -19.57 1.12
C LEU A 107 -29.17 -18.51 1.24
N GLN A 108 -29.05 -17.84 2.39
CA GLN A 108 -27.98 -16.86 2.64
C GLN A 108 -26.61 -17.52 2.63
N VAL A 109 -26.45 -18.66 3.30
CA VAL A 109 -25.17 -19.41 3.28
C VAL A 109 -24.85 -19.89 1.87
N LYS A 110 -25.83 -20.41 1.10
CA LYS A 110 -25.58 -20.84 -0.29
C LYS A 110 -25.36 -19.71 -1.29
N GLU A 111 -25.87 -18.51 -1.03
CA GLU A 111 -25.62 -17.33 -1.86
C GLU A 111 -24.26 -16.72 -1.49
N GLU A 112 -23.93 -16.60 -0.20
CA GLU A 112 -22.61 -16.16 0.28
C GLU A 112 -21.48 -17.11 -0.15
N ASP A 113 -21.69 -18.43 -0.08
CA ASP A 113 -20.72 -19.44 -0.55
C ASP A 113 -20.51 -19.33 -2.07
N LYS A 114 -21.55 -19.02 -2.85
CA LYS A 114 -21.44 -18.88 -4.31
C LYS A 114 -20.82 -17.57 -4.75
N ASP A 115 -21.18 -16.48 -4.07
CA ASP A 115 -20.63 -15.16 -4.34
C ASP A 115 -19.14 -15.13 -3.95
N SER A 116 -18.77 -15.75 -2.82
CA SER A 116 -17.36 -15.90 -2.43
C SER A 116 -16.55 -16.78 -3.38
N GLU A 117 -17.08 -17.92 -3.83
CA GLU A 117 -16.41 -18.76 -4.84
C GLU A 117 -16.22 -18.00 -6.18
N ALA A 118 -17.23 -17.25 -6.64
CA ALA A 118 -17.14 -16.46 -7.87
C ALA A 118 -16.15 -15.28 -7.73
N GLU A 119 -16.06 -14.67 -6.55
CA GLU A 119 -15.11 -13.59 -6.23
C GLU A 119 -13.67 -14.09 -6.17
N GLU A 120 -13.43 -15.26 -5.57
CA GLU A 120 -12.10 -15.89 -5.55
C GLU A 120 -11.62 -16.22 -6.96
N ILE A 121 -12.50 -16.79 -7.80
CA ILE A 121 -12.18 -17.09 -9.21
C ILE A 121 -11.83 -15.80 -9.98
N ASN A 122 -12.62 -14.73 -9.82
CA ASN A 122 -12.36 -13.46 -10.48
C ASN A 122 -11.02 -12.83 -10.06
N THR A 123 -10.69 -12.94 -8.78
CA THR A 123 -9.44 -12.41 -8.23
C THR A 123 -8.22 -13.18 -8.76
N ALA A 124 -8.32 -14.51 -8.82
CA ALA A 124 -7.27 -15.36 -9.39
C ALA A 124 -7.03 -15.05 -10.87
N ASP A 125 -8.10 -14.88 -11.65
CA ASP A 125 -8.03 -14.52 -13.07
C ASP A 125 -7.36 -13.15 -13.29
N LEU A 126 -7.63 -12.19 -12.40
CA LEU A 126 -7.02 -10.86 -12.47
C LEU A 126 -5.53 -10.91 -12.12
N LEU A 127 -5.18 -11.61 -11.04
CA LEU A 127 -3.79 -11.78 -10.61
C LEU A 127 -2.96 -12.49 -11.68
N ALA A 128 -3.53 -13.49 -12.37
CA ALA A 128 -2.85 -14.22 -13.44
C ALA A 128 -2.37 -13.34 -14.60
N LYS A 129 -2.92 -12.13 -14.77
CA LYS A 129 -2.46 -11.15 -15.78
C LYS A 129 -1.22 -10.37 -15.35
N ILE A 130 -0.86 -10.39 -14.07
CA ILE A 130 0.33 -9.72 -13.55
C ILE A 130 1.53 -10.65 -13.71
N THR A 131 2.58 -10.16 -14.36
CA THR A 131 3.75 -10.96 -14.76
C THR A 131 4.54 -11.49 -13.57
N TYR A 132 4.84 -10.63 -12.60
CA TYR A 132 5.58 -11.04 -11.40
C TYR A 132 4.70 -10.92 -10.17
N GLN A 133 4.35 -12.07 -9.59
CA GLN A 133 3.50 -12.15 -8.40
C GLN A 133 4.33 -12.72 -7.26
N VAL A 134 4.28 -12.08 -6.10
CA VAL A 134 4.95 -12.57 -4.90
C VAL A 134 3.90 -12.70 -3.80
N SER A 135 3.77 -13.89 -3.24
CA SER A 135 2.89 -14.15 -2.09
C SER A 135 3.61 -13.94 -0.76
N LEU A 136 2.87 -13.92 0.34
CA LEU A 136 3.47 -13.93 1.69
C LEU A 136 4.27 -15.22 1.93
N ASP A 137 3.78 -16.35 1.41
CA ASP A 137 4.44 -17.64 1.57
C ASP A 137 5.77 -17.69 0.76
N ASP A 138 5.83 -17.02 -0.39
CA ASP A 138 7.09 -16.81 -1.12
C ASP A 138 8.09 -16.01 -0.28
N LEU A 139 7.63 -14.95 0.39
CA LEU A 139 8.51 -14.18 1.28
C LEU A 139 9.05 -15.04 2.42
N GLU A 140 8.20 -15.80 3.10
CA GLU A 140 8.61 -16.62 4.23
C GLU A 140 9.61 -17.72 3.80
N SER A 141 9.29 -18.43 2.71
CA SER A 141 10.10 -19.54 2.22
C SER A 141 11.41 -19.10 1.57
N LYS A 142 11.42 -18.02 0.78
CA LYS A 142 12.61 -17.55 0.03
C LYS A 142 13.54 -16.70 0.86
N LEU A 143 13.01 -15.91 1.81
CA LEU A 143 13.85 -15.04 2.66
C LEU A 143 14.17 -15.68 4.03
N GLY A 144 13.52 -16.78 4.39
CA GLY A 144 13.66 -17.38 5.72
C GLY A 144 13.21 -16.43 6.83
N ILE A 145 12.12 -15.71 6.56
CA ILE A 145 11.48 -14.78 7.50
C ILE A 145 10.11 -15.33 7.89
N GLN A 146 9.53 -14.77 8.94
CA GLN A 146 8.11 -14.94 9.26
C GLN A 146 7.45 -13.57 9.19
N VAL A 147 6.28 -13.51 8.57
CA VAL A 147 5.46 -12.30 8.57
C VAL A 147 4.88 -12.12 9.96
N VAL A 148 4.89 -10.89 10.46
CA VAL A 148 4.27 -10.57 11.75
C VAL A 148 2.76 -10.89 11.66
N PRO A 149 2.17 -11.68 12.59
CA PRO A 149 0.78 -12.15 12.44
C PRO A 149 -0.24 -11.04 12.22
N GLU A 150 -0.10 -9.91 12.93
CA GLU A 150 -0.99 -8.76 12.76
C GLU A 150 -0.85 -8.11 11.39
N ASP A 151 0.35 -8.13 10.81
CA ASP A 151 0.63 -7.56 9.49
C ASP A 151 0.11 -8.50 8.39
N ARG A 152 0.20 -9.83 8.57
CA ARG A 152 -0.42 -10.84 7.68
C ARG A 152 -1.93 -10.66 7.58
N MET A 153 -2.62 -10.59 8.72
CA MET A 153 -4.07 -10.38 8.74
C MET A 153 -4.50 -9.09 8.01
N LYS A 154 -3.73 -8.01 8.16
CA LYS A 154 -4.00 -6.75 7.45
C LYS A 154 -3.81 -6.90 5.94
N LEU A 155 -2.73 -7.55 5.52
CA LEU A 155 -2.41 -7.77 4.11
C LEU A 155 -3.46 -8.67 3.44
N ASP A 156 -3.94 -9.71 4.10
CA ASP A 156 -5.00 -10.57 3.56
C ASP A 156 -6.28 -9.76 3.29
N LEU A 157 -6.68 -8.88 4.23
CA LEU A 157 -7.84 -7.99 4.04
C LEU A 157 -7.58 -6.92 2.96
N GLN A 158 -6.36 -6.38 2.87
CA GLN A 158 -5.99 -5.36 1.90
C GLN A 158 -5.95 -5.91 0.48
N LEU A 159 -5.48 -7.14 0.26
CA LEU A 159 -5.44 -7.75 -1.07
C LEU A 159 -6.83 -7.86 -1.66
N ALA A 160 -7.76 -8.45 -0.90
CA ALA A 160 -9.15 -8.59 -1.32
C ALA A 160 -9.72 -7.22 -1.69
N LYS A 161 -9.61 -6.22 -0.82
CA LYS A 161 -10.09 -4.86 -1.10
C LYS A 161 -9.45 -4.26 -2.36
N LYS A 162 -8.13 -4.38 -2.53
CA LYS A 162 -7.39 -3.83 -3.68
C LYS A 162 -7.84 -4.46 -5.00
N MET A 163 -8.08 -5.77 -5.03
CA MET A 163 -8.55 -6.50 -6.24
C MET A 163 -10.00 -6.16 -6.64
N HIS A 164 -10.80 -5.63 -5.71
CA HIS A 164 -12.15 -5.16 -5.98
C HIS A 164 -12.20 -3.72 -6.51
N GLU A 165 -11.09 -2.97 -6.44
CA GLU A 165 -11.08 -1.60 -6.90
C GLU A 165 -11.19 -1.51 -8.44
N PRO A 166 -12.18 -0.77 -8.99
CA PRO A 166 -12.34 -0.65 -10.44
C PRO A 166 -11.10 -0.09 -11.15
N ALA A 167 -10.39 0.82 -10.49
CA ALA A 167 -9.16 1.42 -11.02
C ALA A 167 -8.02 0.39 -11.15
N ILE A 168 -7.91 -0.56 -10.21
CA ILE A 168 -6.89 -1.62 -10.25
C ILE A 168 -7.22 -2.62 -11.35
N ARG A 169 -8.50 -2.98 -11.51
CA ARG A 169 -8.95 -3.83 -12.64
C ARG A 169 -8.63 -3.18 -13.98
N ALA A 170 -8.98 -1.90 -14.13
CA ALA A 170 -8.69 -1.13 -15.34
C ALA A 170 -7.19 -1.01 -15.61
N LEU A 171 -6.36 -0.82 -14.57
CA LEU A 171 -4.90 -0.80 -14.68
C LEU A 171 -4.37 -2.12 -15.23
N ILE A 172 -4.75 -3.25 -14.63
CA ILE A 172 -4.23 -4.57 -15.00
C ILE A 172 -4.64 -4.92 -16.44
N GLU A 173 -5.88 -4.64 -16.82
CA GLU A 173 -6.37 -4.87 -18.19
C GLU A 173 -5.76 -3.91 -19.23
N GLY A 174 -5.42 -2.69 -18.83
CA GLY A 174 -4.80 -1.71 -19.73
C GLY A 174 -3.30 -1.89 -19.88
N ALA A 175 -2.60 -2.37 -18.84
CA ALA A 175 -1.15 -2.55 -18.87
C ALA A 175 -0.71 -3.50 -19.98
N GLU A 176 -1.45 -4.59 -20.22
CA GLU A 176 -1.19 -5.52 -21.33
C GLU A 176 -1.27 -4.80 -22.69
N LYS A 177 -2.27 -3.92 -22.88
CA LYS A 177 -2.46 -3.16 -24.12
C LYS A 177 -1.38 -2.10 -24.33
N GLU A 178 -0.84 -1.55 -23.24
CA GLU A 178 0.23 -0.55 -23.24
C GLU A 178 1.64 -1.16 -23.29
N GLY A 179 1.74 -2.50 -23.25
CA GLY A 179 3.04 -3.18 -23.17
C GLY A 179 3.79 -2.92 -21.86
N VAL A 180 3.07 -2.57 -20.80
CA VAL A 180 3.64 -2.30 -19.47
C VAL A 180 3.62 -3.59 -18.67
N THR A 181 4.81 -4.06 -18.29
CA THR A 181 4.94 -5.23 -17.40
C THR A 181 4.71 -4.81 -15.96
N LEU A 182 3.77 -5.49 -15.28
CA LEU A 182 3.43 -5.22 -13.88
C LEU A 182 3.99 -6.30 -12.95
N ALA A 183 4.29 -5.87 -11.73
CA ALA A 183 4.56 -6.74 -10.59
C ALA A 183 3.60 -6.41 -9.44
N ILE A 184 3.29 -7.44 -8.63
CA ILE A 184 2.55 -7.32 -7.38
C ILE A 184 3.30 -8.05 -6.27
N LEU A 185 3.48 -7.38 -5.13
CA LEU A 185 4.08 -7.99 -3.94
C LEU A 185 3.61 -7.31 -2.64
N PRO A 186 3.60 -8.03 -1.52
CA PRO A 186 3.34 -7.45 -0.21
C PRO A 186 4.60 -6.76 0.31
N ARG A 187 4.48 -5.48 0.67
CA ARG A 187 5.56 -4.70 1.30
C ARG A 187 5.48 -4.83 2.80
N LEU A 188 6.59 -5.26 3.41
CA LEU A 188 6.67 -5.45 4.86
C LEU A 188 7.55 -4.37 5.49
N PRO A 189 7.04 -3.56 6.44
CA PRO A 189 7.88 -2.63 7.20
C PRO A 189 8.81 -3.35 8.18
N ARG A 190 8.43 -4.56 8.58
CA ARG A 190 9.12 -5.41 9.56
C ARG A 190 8.75 -6.87 9.33
N CYS A 191 9.63 -7.77 9.77
CA CYS A 191 9.40 -9.21 9.78
C CYS A 191 10.11 -9.84 10.97
N ILE A 192 9.86 -11.11 11.24
CA ILE A 192 10.62 -11.88 12.24
C ILE A 192 11.68 -12.68 11.48
N ARG A 193 12.95 -12.54 11.86
CA ARG A 193 14.07 -13.29 11.28
C ARG A 193 14.87 -13.89 12.40
N ALA A 194 15.08 -15.21 12.35
CA ALA A 194 15.74 -15.97 13.43
C ALA A 194 15.15 -15.66 14.83
N GLY A 195 13.82 -15.56 14.92
CA GLY A 195 13.10 -15.29 16.17
C GLY A 195 13.18 -13.84 16.69
N GLN A 196 13.84 -12.93 15.96
CA GLN A 196 13.95 -11.53 16.34
C GLN A 196 13.19 -10.62 15.37
N LEU A 197 12.61 -9.54 15.90
CA LEU A 197 11.97 -8.53 15.07
C LEU A 197 13.03 -7.77 14.26
N PHE A 198 12.93 -7.88 12.95
CA PHE A 198 13.78 -7.23 11.97
C PHE A 198 13.02 -6.10 11.28
N LYS A 199 13.54 -4.88 11.38
CA LYS A 199 12.97 -3.72 10.67
C LYS A 199 13.54 -3.64 9.25
N VAL A 200 12.68 -3.49 8.26
CA VAL A 200 13.05 -3.44 6.84
C VAL A 200 13.42 -2.01 6.45
N THR A 201 14.64 -1.59 6.80
CA THR A 201 15.18 -0.27 6.42
C THR A 201 16.21 -0.41 5.30
N GLY A 202 16.55 0.69 4.61
CA GLY A 202 17.56 0.69 3.57
C GLY A 202 18.91 0.13 4.06
N ALA A 203 19.37 0.60 5.22
CA ALA A 203 20.60 0.11 5.83
C ALA A 203 20.57 -1.39 6.16
N ASN A 204 19.43 -1.89 6.66
CA ASN A 204 19.27 -3.29 7.00
C ASN A 204 19.16 -4.20 5.77
N MET A 205 18.54 -3.73 4.69
CA MET A 205 18.50 -4.44 3.41
C MET A 205 19.87 -4.52 2.75
N VAL A 206 20.61 -3.41 2.68
CA VAL A 206 21.99 -3.41 2.16
C VAL A 206 22.90 -4.34 2.96
N ARG A 207 22.76 -4.37 4.29
CA ARG A 207 23.53 -5.30 5.13
C ARG A 207 23.13 -6.76 4.93
N SER A 208 21.84 -7.03 4.72
CA SER A 208 21.31 -8.40 4.60
C SER A 208 21.51 -9.00 3.22
N TYR A 209 21.55 -8.16 2.20
CA TYR A 209 21.63 -8.56 0.80
C TYR A 209 22.72 -7.78 0.03
N PRO A 210 23.97 -7.74 0.53
CA PRO A 210 25.03 -6.97 -0.10
C PRO A 210 25.34 -7.44 -1.52
N GLN A 211 25.08 -8.71 -1.84
CA GLN A 211 25.31 -9.31 -3.16
C GLN A 211 24.44 -8.74 -4.28
N PHE A 212 23.36 -8.02 -3.95
CA PHE A 212 22.49 -7.42 -4.96
C PHE A 212 22.84 -5.98 -5.29
N PHE A 213 23.85 -5.39 -4.63
CA PHE A 213 24.28 -4.03 -4.89
C PHE A 213 25.61 -4.06 -5.61
N ASP A 214 25.72 -3.26 -6.67
CA ASP A 214 26.94 -3.10 -7.45
C ASP A 214 28.09 -2.62 -6.54
N ASN A 215 27.84 -1.57 -5.74
CA ASN A 215 28.85 -1.03 -4.83
C ASN A 215 28.27 -0.67 -3.46
N VAL A 216 28.29 -1.65 -2.56
CA VAL A 216 27.83 -1.49 -1.15
C VAL A 216 28.56 -0.35 -0.44
N GLN A 217 29.87 -0.19 -0.66
CA GLN A 217 30.66 0.84 0.03
C GLN A 217 30.20 2.25 -0.37
N GLN A 218 29.96 2.48 -1.66
CA GLN A 218 29.45 3.77 -2.13
C GLN A 218 28.02 4.04 -1.67
N VAL A 219 27.14 3.02 -1.70
CA VAL A 219 25.77 3.14 -1.20
C VAL A 219 25.77 3.56 0.28
N VAL A 220 26.55 2.87 1.11
CA VAL A 220 26.67 3.21 2.54
C VAL A 220 27.30 4.59 2.74
N LEU A 221 28.38 4.92 2.03
CA LEU A 221 29.04 6.22 2.17
C LEU A 221 28.08 7.37 1.83
N LYS A 222 27.28 7.22 0.77
CA LYS A 222 26.33 8.23 0.29
C LYS A 222 25.09 8.35 1.20
N LEU A 223 24.53 7.23 1.65
CA LEU A 223 23.21 7.22 2.30
C LEU A 223 23.25 7.11 3.83
N ARG A 224 24.39 6.78 4.45
CA ARG A 224 24.45 6.60 5.93
C ARG A 224 24.08 7.83 6.74
N THR A 225 24.16 9.03 6.16
CA THR A 225 23.78 10.29 6.82
C THR A 225 22.32 10.66 6.58
N GLU A 226 21.64 9.97 5.68
CA GLU A 226 20.25 10.25 5.34
C GLU A 226 19.32 9.54 6.34
N SER A 227 18.44 10.31 6.99
CA SER A 227 17.53 9.76 8.01
C SER A 227 16.61 8.69 7.44
N PHE A 228 16.10 8.90 6.22
CA PHE A 228 15.22 7.97 5.55
C PHE A 228 15.88 6.59 5.35
N PHE A 229 17.18 6.57 5.02
CA PHE A 229 17.90 5.30 4.80
C PHE A 229 18.05 4.46 6.08
N LEU A 230 18.11 5.12 7.23
CA LEU A 230 18.25 4.48 8.53
C LEU A 230 16.90 4.13 9.18
N GLN A 231 15.87 4.94 8.93
CA GLN A 231 14.64 4.93 9.73
C GLN A 231 13.38 4.59 8.95
N GLU A 232 13.29 4.93 7.67
CA GLU A 232 12.12 4.59 6.86
C GLU A 232 12.09 3.10 6.54
N SER A 233 10.87 2.61 6.34
CA SER A 233 10.57 1.25 5.94
C SER A 233 9.44 1.30 4.90
N PRO A 234 9.29 0.27 4.05
CA PRO A 234 8.17 0.19 3.12
C PRO A 234 6.83 0.31 3.85
N GLU A 235 5.86 0.95 3.21
CA GLU A 235 4.48 0.99 3.72
C GLU A 235 3.86 -0.42 3.70
N LEU A 236 3.10 -0.78 4.73
CA LEU A 236 2.41 -2.07 4.81
C LEU A 236 1.20 -2.09 3.86
N ASP A 237 1.41 -2.60 2.66
CA ASP A 237 0.37 -2.74 1.63
C ASP A 237 0.79 -3.76 0.55
N TRP A 238 -0.16 -4.15 -0.29
CA TRP A 238 0.09 -4.87 -1.54
C TRP A 238 0.43 -3.90 -2.65
N ALA A 239 1.71 -3.74 -2.98
CA ALA A 239 2.11 -2.81 -4.01
C ALA A 239 1.92 -3.40 -5.41
N ILE A 240 1.27 -2.64 -6.30
CA ILE A 240 1.27 -2.93 -7.76
C ILE A 240 2.09 -1.85 -8.45
N PHE A 241 3.10 -2.24 -9.23
CA PHE A 241 4.01 -1.28 -9.86
C PHE A 241 4.51 -1.76 -11.22
N SER A 242 4.97 -0.82 -12.04
CA SER A 242 5.62 -1.14 -13.32
C SER A 242 7.06 -1.60 -13.13
N CYS A 243 7.46 -2.61 -13.91
CA CYS A 243 8.80 -3.21 -13.83
C CYS A 243 9.89 -2.35 -14.45
N GLU A 244 9.52 -1.53 -15.43
CA GLU A 244 10.34 -0.49 -16.05
C GLU A 244 9.59 0.85 -15.94
N VAL A 245 10.31 1.96 -16.14
CA VAL A 245 9.67 3.28 -16.10
C VAL A 245 8.66 3.43 -17.22
N LEU A 246 7.60 4.22 -16.98
CA LEU A 246 6.62 4.51 -18.02
C LEU A 246 7.31 5.16 -19.23
N PRO A 247 7.09 4.67 -20.47
CA PRO A 247 7.81 5.16 -21.64
C PRO A 247 7.63 6.67 -21.88
N ASP A 248 6.44 7.19 -21.59
CA ASP A 248 6.08 8.61 -21.68
C ASP A 248 6.69 9.46 -20.56
N SER A 249 7.22 8.86 -19.49
CA SER A 249 7.90 9.58 -18.41
C SER A 249 9.37 9.85 -18.69
N ARG A 250 9.94 9.23 -19.73
CA ARG A 250 11.37 9.37 -20.08
C ARG A 250 11.72 10.76 -20.60
N ASN A 251 12.99 11.14 -20.43
CA ASN A 251 13.53 12.44 -20.86
C ASN A 251 12.75 13.65 -20.31
N LYS A 252 12.13 13.47 -19.14
CA LYS A 252 11.38 14.50 -18.43
C LYS A 252 12.01 14.72 -17.06
N ASN A 253 11.96 15.97 -16.60
CA ASN A 253 12.41 16.30 -15.25
C ASN A 253 11.36 15.89 -14.20
N TYR A 254 11.68 16.04 -12.92
CA TYR A 254 10.81 15.61 -11.83
C TYR A 254 9.38 16.21 -11.91
N VAL A 255 9.26 17.50 -12.26
CA VAL A 255 7.96 18.19 -12.32
C VAL A 255 7.13 17.70 -13.50
N GLN A 256 7.76 17.49 -14.65
CA GLN A 256 7.11 16.95 -15.84
C GLN A 256 6.69 15.49 -15.63
N GLN A 257 7.53 14.66 -15.01
CA GLN A 257 7.16 13.29 -14.64
C GLN A 257 6.01 13.26 -13.64
N LYS A 258 5.91 14.24 -12.74
CA LYS A 258 4.73 14.37 -11.87
C LYS A 258 3.45 14.52 -12.68
N GLN A 259 3.46 15.32 -13.76
CA GLN A 259 2.31 15.46 -14.66
C GLN A 259 1.97 14.13 -15.38
N VAL A 260 2.99 13.37 -15.78
CA VAL A 260 2.80 12.03 -16.36
C VAL A 260 2.10 11.10 -15.37
N LEU A 261 2.50 11.07 -14.10
CA LEU A 261 1.80 10.28 -13.08
C LEU A 261 0.33 10.68 -12.92
N LYS A 262 0.00 11.97 -12.99
CA LYS A 262 -1.42 12.42 -12.93
C LYS A 262 -2.21 11.86 -14.11
N GLN A 263 -1.65 11.98 -15.31
CA GLN A 263 -2.28 11.50 -16.54
C GLN A 263 -2.44 9.98 -16.52
N HIS A 264 -1.43 9.26 -16.02
CA HIS A 264 -1.47 7.81 -15.81
C HIS A 264 -2.60 7.42 -14.84
N ALA A 265 -2.70 8.09 -13.69
CA ALA A 265 -3.77 7.85 -12.73
C ALA A 265 -5.16 8.10 -13.34
N GLN A 266 -5.33 9.23 -14.03
CA GLN A 266 -6.60 9.60 -14.66
C GLN A 266 -7.04 8.60 -15.74
N ARG A 267 -6.10 8.03 -16.50
CA ARG A 267 -6.37 7.03 -17.53
C ARG A 267 -7.13 5.82 -16.99
N TYR A 268 -6.83 5.43 -15.76
CA TYR A 268 -7.46 4.31 -15.06
C TYR A 268 -8.47 4.77 -14.00
N GLN A 269 -9.07 5.95 -14.18
CA GLN A 269 -10.11 6.49 -13.29
C GLN A 269 -9.69 6.61 -11.82
N SER A 270 -8.39 6.82 -11.59
CA SER A 270 -7.78 7.01 -10.28
C SER A 270 -7.30 8.46 -10.10
N ASN A 271 -6.61 8.72 -8.99
CA ASN A 271 -6.06 10.04 -8.67
C ASN A 271 -4.63 9.96 -8.12
N GLU A 272 -3.99 11.12 -8.00
CA GLU A 272 -2.60 11.27 -7.52
C GLU A 272 -2.35 10.84 -6.08
N LEU A 273 -3.39 10.68 -5.26
CA LEU A 273 -3.24 10.18 -3.89
C LEU A 273 -3.11 8.66 -3.87
N ARG A 274 -3.64 7.98 -4.89
CA ARG A 274 -3.58 6.52 -5.05
C ARG A 274 -2.40 6.07 -5.88
N VAL A 275 -1.97 6.89 -6.84
CA VAL A 275 -0.85 6.58 -7.73
C VAL A 275 0.30 7.51 -7.41
N ARG A 276 1.32 6.98 -6.75
CA ARG A 276 2.47 7.77 -6.30
C ARG A 276 3.78 7.28 -6.88
N ARG A 277 4.78 8.15 -6.79
CA ARG A 277 6.17 7.77 -6.99
C ARG A 277 6.59 6.91 -5.79
N ARG A 278 7.39 5.88 -6.04
CA ARG A 278 7.98 5.08 -4.96
C ARG A 278 9.03 5.89 -4.22
N ASN A 279 9.17 5.65 -2.93
CA ASN A 279 10.37 6.07 -2.21
C ASN A 279 11.52 5.08 -2.50
N LEU A 280 12.75 5.49 -2.16
CA LEU A 280 13.93 4.68 -2.42
C LEU A 280 13.91 3.36 -1.65
N ILE A 281 13.38 3.33 -0.43
CA ILE A 281 13.35 2.13 0.41
C ILE A 281 12.39 1.09 -0.16
N GLU A 282 11.21 1.52 -0.59
CA GLU A 282 10.25 0.69 -1.32
C GLU A 282 10.87 0.13 -2.60
N THR A 283 11.55 0.98 -3.38
CA THR A 283 12.14 0.52 -4.63
C THR A 283 13.26 -0.50 -4.39
N ILE A 284 14.15 -0.26 -3.41
CA ILE A 284 15.17 -1.26 -3.02
C ILE A 284 14.52 -2.56 -2.59
N TYR A 285 13.46 -2.49 -1.78
CA TYR A 285 12.71 -3.66 -1.33
C TYR A 285 12.16 -4.44 -2.53
N ASP A 286 11.42 -3.76 -3.41
CA ASP A 286 10.81 -4.37 -4.60
C ASP A 286 11.85 -5.07 -5.47
N LEU A 287 12.99 -4.42 -5.75
CA LEU A 287 14.07 -4.99 -6.57
C LEU A 287 14.65 -6.26 -5.94
N ILE A 288 14.91 -6.23 -4.63
CA ILE A 288 15.47 -7.39 -3.90
C ILE A 288 14.48 -8.55 -3.88
N ILE A 289 13.21 -8.28 -3.58
CA ILE A 289 12.18 -9.31 -3.48
C ILE A 289 11.97 -9.99 -4.84
N ILE A 290 11.82 -9.21 -5.91
CA ILE A 290 11.64 -9.76 -7.25
C ILE A 290 12.86 -10.58 -7.68
N LYS A 291 14.07 -10.11 -7.38
CA LYS A 291 15.29 -10.87 -7.65
C LYS A 291 15.34 -12.19 -6.87
N LEU A 292 14.94 -12.20 -5.60
CA LEU A 292 14.97 -13.42 -4.78
C LEU A 292 13.91 -14.46 -5.18
N VAL A 293 12.72 -14.00 -5.54
CA VAL A 293 11.58 -14.89 -5.81
C VAL A 293 11.57 -15.35 -7.27
N HIS A 294 11.84 -14.44 -8.20
CA HIS A 294 11.70 -14.66 -9.65
C HIS A 294 13.03 -14.74 -10.42
N ASP A 295 14.16 -14.49 -9.75
CA ASP A 295 15.49 -14.35 -10.37
C ASP A 295 15.56 -13.27 -11.48
N GLN A 296 14.64 -12.29 -11.44
CA GLN A 296 14.56 -11.22 -12.44
C GLN A 296 15.17 -9.92 -11.93
N ASN A 297 15.81 -9.19 -12.85
CA ASN A 297 16.37 -7.86 -12.60
C ASN A 297 15.39 -6.83 -13.19
N LEU A 298 14.65 -6.13 -12.33
CA LEU A 298 13.83 -4.99 -12.77
C LEU A 298 14.70 -3.73 -12.94
N LEU A 299 14.24 -2.77 -13.74
CA LEU A 299 15.00 -1.55 -14.04
C LEU A 299 16.35 -1.83 -14.70
N SER A 300 16.38 -2.79 -15.61
CA SER A 300 17.59 -3.17 -16.34
C SER A 300 17.85 -2.26 -17.54
N GLU A 301 16.79 -1.68 -18.10
CA GLU A 301 16.86 -0.81 -19.28
C GLU A 301 16.71 0.67 -18.92
N THR A 302 16.03 0.94 -17.80
CA THR A 302 15.61 2.29 -17.41
C THR A 302 15.99 2.61 -15.96
N VAL A 303 15.86 3.90 -15.62
CA VAL A 303 16.26 4.44 -14.33
C VAL A 303 15.06 5.08 -13.64
N ASP A 304 14.64 4.51 -12.51
CA ASP A 304 13.50 5.01 -11.76
C ASP A 304 13.92 6.17 -10.86
N LEU A 305 13.34 7.35 -11.10
CA LEU A 305 13.48 8.49 -10.22
C LEU A 305 12.52 8.31 -9.03
N THR A 306 13.03 8.35 -7.81
CA THR A 306 12.22 8.14 -6.59
C THR A 306 11.81 9.49 -5.98
N GLU A 307 10.91 9.46 -5.00
CA GLU A 307 10.54 10.68 -4.26
C GLU A 307 11.54 11.04 -3.15
N SER A 308 12.45 10.12 -2.81
CA SER A 308 13.45 10.32 -1.77
C SER A 308 14.48 11.36 -2.17
N LYS A 309 14.79 12.28 -1.24
CA LYS A 309 15.79 13.34 -1.44
C LYS A 309 17.14 12.88 -0.90
N ILE A 310 18.22 13.18 -1.61
CA ILE A 310 19.59 13.00 -1.13
C ILE A 310 20.20 14.38 -0.94
N GLY A 311 20.63 14.67 0.30
CA GLY A 311 20.99 16.02 0.71
C GLY A 311 19.82 17.00 0.55
N ARG A 312 20.16 18.25 0.19
CA ARG A 312 19.17 19.36 0.20
C ARG A 312 18.36 19.51 -1.10
N GLN A 313 18.93 19.14 -2.24
CA GLN A 313 18.40 19.54 -3.55
C GLN A 313 18.24 18.39 -4.54
N ASN A 314 18.90 17.26 -4.31
CA ASN A 314 18.91 16.16 -5.25
C ASN A 314 17.88 15.10 -4.87
N LEU A 315 17.47 14.35 -5.88
CA LEU A 315 16.51 13.24 -5.77
C LEU A 315 17.23 11.95 -6.08
N ALA A 316 16.96 10.91 -5.29
CA ALA A 316 17.51 9.59 -5.51
C ALA A 316 16.88 8.96 -6.74
N PHE A 317 17.71 8.34 -7.57
CA PHE A 317 17.27 7.44 -8.61
C PHE A 317 17.99 6.10 -8.48
N ILE A 318 17.37 5.07 -9.02
CA ILE A 318 17.80 3.69 -8.85
C ILE A 318 17.55 2.88 -10.12
N ASN A 319 18.45 1.96 -10.40
CA ASN A 319 18.31 0.97 -11.47
C ASN A 319 19.11 -0.29 -11.14
N PHE A 320 18.89 -1.36 -11.91
CA PHE A 320 19.73 -2.55 -11.87
C PHE A 320 20.74 -2.48 -13.02
N GLY A 321 22.01 -2.22 -12.69
CA GLY A 321 23.11 -2.21 -13.66
C GLY A 321 23.65 -3.62 -13.93
N GLU A 322 24.74 -3.70 -14.71
CA GLU A 322 25.40 -4.97 -15.06
C GLU A 322 25.79 -5.80 -13.83
N ASP A 323 26.29 -5.14 -12.78
CA ASP A 323 26.83 -5.79 -11.58
C ASP A 323 25.88 -5.75 -10.37
N GLY A 324 24.69 -5.15 -10.51
CA GLY A 324 23.70 -5.07 -9.42
C GLY A 324 22.99 -3.72 -9.32
N ILE A 325 22.27 -3.54 -8.21
CA ILE A 325 21.52 -2.32 -7.89
C ILE A 325 22.48 -1.15 -7.74
N ARG A 326 22.22 -0.09 -8.52
CA ARG A 326 22.94 1.18 -8.51
C ARG A 326 22.01 2.27 -7.97
N ILE A 327 22.52 3.06 -7.03
CA ILE A 327 21.80 4.20 -6.46
C ILE A 327 22.64 5.45 -6.69
N SER A 328 22.00 6.47 -7.25
CA SER A 328 22.62 7.77 -7.44
C SER A 328 21.58 8.87 -7.28
N ASP A 329 21.98 10.11 -7.53
CA ASP A 329 21.17 11.27 -7.28
C ASP A 329 21.27 12.27 -8.43
N ILE A 330 20.19 12.99 -8.65
CA ILE A 330 20.06 13.94 -9.75
C ILE A 330 19.38 15.23 -9.26
N ALA A 331 19.77 16.37 -9.82
CA ALA A 331 19.09 17.63 -9.53
C ALA A 331 17.71 17.65 -10.17
N ARG A 332 16.73 18.27 -9.49
CA ARG A 332 15.31 18.27 -9.87
C ARG A 332 15.00 18.71 -11.31
N GLN A 333 15.84 19.58 -11.88
CA GLN A 333 15.64 20.15 -13.22
C GLN A 333 16.28 19.33 -14.35
N GLN A 334 17.18 18.41 -14.01
CA GLN A 334 17.89 17.62 -15.00
C GLN A 334 16.98 16.54 -15.59
N THR A 335 17.32 16.11 -16.81
CA THR A 335 16.64 15.04 -17.54
C THR A 335 17.67 14.04 -18.04
N HIS A 336 17.22 12.83 -18.36
CA HIS A 336 18.04 11.83 -19.03
C HIS A 336 17.14 10.89 -19.85
N ALA A 337 17.67 10.33 -20.94
CA ALA A 337 16.89 9.49 -21.86
C ALA A 337 16.32 8.22 -21.19
N GLN A 338 17.05 7.65 -20.23
CA GLN A 338 16.62 6.47 -19.47
C GLN A 338 15.89 6.80 -18.16
N LEU A 339 15.90 8.07 -17.74
CA LEU A 339 15.30 8.48 -16.46
C LEU A 339 13.80 8.69 -16.61
N GLY A 340 13.02 8.00 -15.79
CA GLY A 340 11.56 8.08 -15.79
C GLY A 340 10.98 7.85 -14.40
N VAL A 341 9.73 7.37 -14.34
CA VAL A 341 9.05 6.99 -13.11
C VAL A 341 8.33 5.66 -13.23
N CYS A 342 8.43 4.83 -12.19
CA CYS A 342 7.56 3.68 -11.98
C CYS A 342 6.43 4.06 -11.01
N PRO A 343 5.16 4.09 -11.45
CA PRO A 343 4.04 4.31 -10.56
C PRO A 343 3.89 3.14 -9.57
N SER A 344 3.59 3.46 -8.32
CA SER A 344 3.13 2.52 -7.30
C SER A 344 1.64 2.78 -7.04
N TRP A 345 0.86 1.70 -7.08
CA TRP A 345 -0.57 1.64 -6.86
C TRP A 345 -0.92 0.84 -5.59
#